data_AF-A0A7X8UDY0-F1
#
_entry.id   AF-A0A7X8UDY0-F1
#
_cell.length_a   1.000
_cell.length_b   1.000
_cell.length_c   1.000
_cell.angle_alpha   90.00
_cell.angle_beta   90.00
_cell.angle_gamma   90.00
#
_symmetry.space_group_name_H-M   'P 1'
#
loop_
_entity.id
_entity.type
_entity.pdbx_description
1 polymer ?
#
loop_
_entity_poly.entity_id
_entity_poly.type
_entity_poly.pdbx_seq_one_letter_code
_entity_poly.pdbx_strand_id
1 'polypeptide(L)'
;MQILDPEGNRRHQVEGFLPPEDFLGQLKLGLAHAAFAREDWKEAVKRFEDILDAHPGSDAAPEALYWRGVTRYKASGDAADLMETGAAFKTRYVNTTWAKKASVWG
;
A
#
# COMPACT_ATOMS: atom_id res chain seq x y z
N MET A 1 8.53 11.94 -27.59
CA MET A 1 9.21 11.78 -28.90
C MET A 1 9.25 10.29 -29.19
N GLN A 2 8.42 9.75 -30.08
CA GLN A 2 8.40 8.32 -30.38
C GLN A 2 9.25 8.04 -31.63
N ILE A 3 10.17 7.09 -31.52
CA ILE A 3 10.78 6.41 -32.66
C ILE A 3 10.34 4.95 -32.57
N LEU A 4 9.75 4.44 -33.66
CA LEU A 4 9.22 3.08 -33.79
C LEU A 4 10.27 2.18 -34.45
N ASP A 5 10.44 0.98 -33.91
CA ASP A 5 11.16 -0.12 -34.59
C ASP A 5 10.18 -0.99 -35.43
N PRO A 6 10.65 -1.68 -36.48
CA PRO A 6 9.80 -2.23 -37.55
C PRO A 6 9.04 -3.52 -37.21
N GLU A 7 9.23 -4.11 -36.03
CA GLU A 7 8.81 -5.50 -35.75
C GLU A 7 7.50 -5.64 -34.94
N GLY A 8 6.72 -4.56 -34.81
CA GLY A 8 5.33 -4.66 -34.34
C GLY A 8 5.12 -5.20 -32.91
N ASN A 9 6.19 -5.39 -32.13
CA ASN A 9 6.10 -5.85 -30.76
C ASN A 9 6.08 -4.66 -29.81
N ARG A 10 4.93 -4.44 -29.15
CA ARG A 10 4.79 -3.55 -28.00
C ARG A 10 5.75 -3.99 -26.90
N ARG A 11 6.93 -3.40 -26.88
CA ARG A 11 7.84 -3.46 -25.73
C ARG A 11 7.41 -2.37 -24.75
N HIS A 12 7.06 -2.81 -23.55
CA HIS A 12 6.67 -2.01 -22.39
C HIS A 12 7.46 -0.70 -22.31
N GLN A 13 6.77 0.39 -22.60
CA GLN A 13 7.23 1.74 -22.34
C GLN A 13 6.63 2.13 -20.99
N VAL A 14 7.31 1.80 -19.89
CA VAL A 14 7.03 2.48 -18.62
C VAL A 14 7.87 3.74 -18.68
N GLU A 15 7.31 4.82 -19.23
CA GLU A 15 7.84 6.15 -19.03
C GLU A 15 8.07 6.32 -17.53
N GLY A 16 9.32 6.59 -17.14
CA GLY A 16 9.84 6.51 -15.78
C GLY A 16 9.28 7.54 -14.79
N PHE A 17 8.00 7.87 -14.89
CA PHE A 17 7.26 8.64 -13.92
C PHE A 17 6.04 7.85 -13.49
N LEU A 18 6.02 7.40 -12.23
CA LEU A 18 4.79 6.93 -11.60
C LEU A 18 3.70 7.99 -11.77
N PRO A 19 2.43 7.61 -11.96
CA PRO A 19 1.31 8.54 -11.90
C PRO A 19 1.43 9.42 -10.64
N PRO A 20 1.06 10.71 -10.68
CA PRO A 20 1.22 11.61 -9.53
C PRO A 20 0.63 11.05 -8.23
N GLU A 21 -0.48 10.31 -8.31
CA GLU A 21 -1.12 9.63 -7.17
C GLU A 21 -0.24 8.50 -6.61
N ASP A 22 0.37 7.69 -7.48
CA ASP A 22 1.30 6.62 -7.06
C ASP A 22 2.59 7.19 -6.48
N PHE A 23 3.12 8.25 -7.08
CA PHE A 23 4.31 8.92 -6.57
C PHE A 23 4.07 9.53 -5.19
N LEU A 24 2.95 10.24 -5.01
CA LEU A 24 2.56 10.82 -3.72
C LEU A 24 2.23 9.74 -2.69
N GLY A 25 1.56 8.66 -3.10
CA GLY A 25 1.27 7.50 -2.28
C GLY A 25 2.56 6.87 -1.74
N GLN A 26 3.54 6.61 -2.61
CA GLN A 26 4.84 6.05 -2.21
C GLN A 26 5.64 6.98 -1.30
N LEU A 27 5.63 8.29 -1.54
CA LEU A 27 6.28 9.26 -0.65
C LEU A 27 5.67 9.23 0.75
N LYS A 28 4.34 9.25 0.85
CA LYS A 28 3.64 9.16 2.13
C LYS A 28 3.89 7.82 2.82
N LEU A 29 3.97 6.73 2.05
CA LEU A 29 4.28 5.40 2.54
C LEU A 29 5.66 5.35 3.20
N GLY A 30 6.67 5.99 2.60
CA GLY A 30 7.99 6.13 3.21
C GLY A 30 7.96 6.86 4.56
N LEU A 31 7.13 7.91 4.69
CA LEU A 31 6.95 8.62 5.96
C LEU A 31 6.24 7.77 7.01
N ALA A 32 5.24 6.98 6.60
CA ALA A 32 4.54 6.05 7.48
C ALA A 32 5.49 4.96 8.00
N HIS A 33 6.32 4.40 7.12
CA HIS A 33 7.36 3.44 7.48
C HIS A 33 8.42 4.03 8.41
N ALA A 34 8.80 5.29 8.21
CA ALA A 34 9.71 5.98 9.12
C ALA A 34 9.11 6.15 10.52
N ALA A 35 7.81 6.41 10.63
CA ALA A 35 7.12 6.44 11.92
C ALA A 35 7.06 5.04 12.56
N PHE A 36 6.76 4.01 11.77
CA PHE A 36 6.75 2.62 12.22
C PHE A 36 8.12 2.15 12.72
N ALA A 37 9.20 2.51 12.02
CA ALA A 37 10.57 2.16 12.40
C ALA A 37 11.01 2.85 13.70
N ARG A 38 10.39 3.98 14.08
CA ARG A 38 10.59 4.65 15.36
C ARG A 38 9.67 4.13 16.46
N GLU A 39 8.91 3.06 16.19
CA GLU A 39 7.92 2.48 17.11
C GLU A 39 6.81 3.48 17.52
N ASP A 40 6.66 4.57 16.76
CA ASP A 40 5.58 5.54 16.96
C ASP A 40 4.33 5.01 16.27
N TRP A 41 3.71 4.02 16.90
CA TRP A 41 2.56 3.30 16.34
C TRP A 41 1.39 4.23 16.07
N LYS A 42 1.19 5.26 16.90
CA LYS A 42 0.08 6.21 16.75
C LYS A 42 0.25 7.04 15.49
N GLU A 43 1.43 7.61 15.27
CA GLU A 43 1.71 8.38 14.07
C GLU A 43 1.76 7.47 12.83
N ALA A 44 2.32 6.28 12.93
CA ALA A 44 2.37 5.31 11.84
C ALA A 44 0.97 4.92 11.36
N VAL A 45 0.05 4.54 12.26
CA VAL A 45 -1.36 4.25 11.90
C VAL A 45 -2.00 5.44 11.20
N LYS A 46 -1.85 6.65 11.76
CA LYS A 46 -2.42 7.86 11.17
C LYS A 46 -1.89 8.13 9.76
N ARG A 47 -0.58 7.91 9.53
CA ARG A 47 0.05 8.08 8.22
C ARG A 47 -0.44 7.06 7.21
N PHE A 48 -0.61 5.80 7.62
CA PHE A 48 -1.19 4.77 6.75
C PHE A 48 -2.65 5.05 6.42
N GLU A 49 -3.44 5.54 7.38
CA GLU A 49 -4.83 5.97 7.15
C GLU A 49 -4.92 7.13 6.16
N ASP A 50 -4.04 8.13 6.28
CA ASP A 50 -3.96 9.25 5.33
C ASP A 50 -3.68 8.80 3.88
N ILE A 51 -2.93 7.72 3.67
CA ILE A 51 -2.72 7.14 2.33
C ILE A 51 -4.01 6.49 1.82
N LEU A 52 -4.72 5.76 2.67
CA LEU A 52 -5.96 5.09 2.33
C LEU A 52 -7.11 6.06 2.01
N ASP A 53 -7.16 7.20 2.70
CA ASP A 53 -8.14 8.25 2.47
C ASP A 53 -7.77 9.13 1.26
N ALA A 54 -6.51 9.56 1.16
CA ALA A 54 -6.10 10.53 0.14
C ALA A 54 -5.77 9.89 -1.20
N HIS A 55 -5.28 8.64 -1.21
CA HIS A 55 -4.78 7.95 -2.40
C HIS A 55 -5.28 6.49 -2.50
N PRO A 56 -6.59 6.22 -2.39
CA PRO A 56 -7.13 4.86 -2.36
C PRO A 56 -6.88 4.04 -3.63
N GLY A 57 -6.62 4.70 -4.77
CA GLY A 57 -6.34 4.04 -6.05
C GLY A 57 -4.86 3.77 -6.30
N SER A 58 -3.96 4.28 -5.45
CA SER A 58 -2.52 4.13 -5.63
C SER A 58 -2.05 2.71 -5.30
N ASP A 59 -0.95 2.28 -5.91
CA ASP A 59 -0.26 1.03 -5.59
C ASP A 59 0.24 1.00 -4.12
N ALA A 60 0.38 2.18 -3.50
CA ALA A 60 0.74 2.33 -2.09
C ALA A 60 -0.44 2.06 -1.13
N ALA A 61 -1.69 2.21 -1.59
CA ALA A 61 -2.88 2.02 -0.76
C ALA A 61 -3.01 0.60 -0.19
N PRO A 62 -2.91 -0.48 -1.00
CA PRO A 62 -2.94 -1.84 -0.45
C PRO A 62 -1.77 -2.10 0.51
N GLU A 63 -0.58 -1.54 0.26
CA GLU A 63 0.53 -1.67 1.22
C GLU A 63 0.23 -0.94 2.54
N ALA A 64 -0.32 0.28 2.48
CA ALA A 64 -0.69 1.06 3.64
C ALA A 64 -1.74 0.34 4.50
N LEU A 65 -2.72 -0.32 3.88
CA LEU A 65 -3.72 -1.10 4.62
C LEU A 65 -3.07 -2.26 5.39
N TYR A 66 -2.15 -2.98 4.77
CA TYR A 66 -1.43 -4.08 5.40
C TYR A 66 -0.66 -3.58 6.62
N TRP A 67 0.17 -2.56 6.45
CA TRP A 67 1.02 -2.05 7.52
C TRP A 67 0.24 -1.33 8.60
N ARG A 68 -0.89 -0.68 8.30
CA ARG A 68 -1.82 -0.18 9.32
C ARG A 68 -2.26 -1.29 10.27
N GLY A 69 -2.67 -2.44 9.73
CA GLY A 69 -3.06 -3.61 10.52
C GLY A 69 -1.92 -4.14 11.39
N VAL A 70 -0.73 -4.31 10.80
CA VAL A 70 0.48 -4.73 11.53
C VAL A 70 0.83 -3.74 12.65
N THR A 71 0.74 -2.45 12.38
CA THR A 71 1.04 -1.39 13.34
C THR A 71 0.05 -1.41 14.50
N ARG A 72 -1.26 -1.57 14.21
CA ARG A 72 -2.30 -1.70 15.24
C ARG A 72 -2.05 -2.92 16.11
N TYR A 73 -1.78 -4.07 15.50
CA TYR A 73 -1.39 -5.30 16.21
C TYR A 73 -0.13 -5.11 17.06
N LYS A 74 0.87 -4.38 16.58
CA LYS A 74 2.07 -4.07 17.37
C LYS A 74 1.79 -3.14 18.55
N ALA A 75 0.80 -2.25 18.42
CA ALA A 75 0.39 -1.33 19.48
C ALA A 75 -0.51 -1.99 20.53
N SER A 76 -1.48 -2.81 20.11
CA SER A 76 -2.50 -3.43 20.96
C SER A 76 -2.10 -4.83 21.45
N GLY A 77 -1.34 -5.58 20.65
CA GLY A 77 -1.11 -7.01 20.81
C GLY A 77 -2.29 -7.88 20.38
N ASP A 78 -3.36 -7.30 19.84
CA ASP A 78 -4.63 -7.99 19.60
C ASP A 78 -4.75 -8.51 18.16
N ALA A 79 -4.90 -9.83 18.01
CA ALA A 79 -5.04 -10.47 16.70
C ALA A 79 -6.32 -10.06 15.95
N ALA A 80 -7.32 -9.48 16.63
CA ALA A 80 -8.51 -8.91 16.00
C ALA A 80 -8.18 -7.81 14.99
N ASP A 81 -7.14 -7.01 15.23
CA ASP A 81 -6.68 -5.96 14.30
C ASP A 81 -6.22 -6.55 12.96
N LEU A 82 -5.57 -7.72 13.00
CA LEU A 82 -5.12 -8.42 11.80
C LEU A 82 -6.29 -9.06 11.04
N MET A 83 -7.26 -9.62 11.77
CA MET A 83 -8.48 -10.18 11.18
C MET A 83 -9.33 -9.11 10.47
N GLU A 84 -9.51 -7.94 11.09
CA GLU A 84 -10.19 -6.79 10.46
C GLU A 84 -9.47 -6.36 9.17
N THR A 85 -8.13 -6.30 9.23
CA THR A 85 -7.30 -5.96 8.07
C THR A 85 -7.47 -6.97 6.94
N GLY A 86 -7.44 -8.28 7.25
CA GLY A 86 -7.69 -9.34 6.28
C GLY A 86 -9.07 -9.25 5.61
N ALA A 87 -10.11 -8.92 6.39
CA ALA A 87 -11.46 -8.69 5.86
C ALA A 87 -11.52 -7.47 4.92
N ALA A 88 -10.82 -6.39 5.25
CA ALA A 88 -10.73 -5.21 4.39
C ALA A 88 -10.04 -5.51 3.05
N PHE A 89 -9.03 -6.40 3.01
CA PHE A 89 -8.41 -6.84 1.75
C PHE A 89 -9.36 -7.63 0.85
N LYS A 90 -10.23 -8.46 1.45
CA LYS A 90 -11.22 -9.26 0.70
C LYS A 90 -12.28 -8.38 0.00
N THR A 91 -12.44 -7.12 0.43
CA THR A 91 -13.46 -6.19 -0.11
C THR A 91 -12.88 -5.09 -1.00
N ARG A 92 -11.76 -4.46 -0.61
CA ARG A 92 -11.22 -3.27 -1.29
C ARG A 92 -10.05 -3.54 -2.23
N TYR A 93 -9.17 -4.49 -1.90
CA TYR A 93 -7.90 -4.71 -2.63
C TYR A 93 -7.68 -6.16 -3.05
N VAL A 94 -8.76 -6.86 -3.42
CA VAL A 94 -8.81 -8.32 -3.59
C VAL A 94 -7.81 -8.89 -4.63
N ASN A 95 -7.50 -8.12 -5.67
CA ASN A 95 -6.63 -8.54 -6.77
C ASN A 95 -5.16 -8.11 -6.61
N THR A 96 -4.77 -7.65 -5.42
CA THR A 96 -3.40 -7.18 -5.16
C THR A 96 -2.51 -8.29 -4.59
N THR A 97 -1.19 -8.18 -4.78
CA THR A 97 -0.22 -9.05 -4.11
C THR A 97 -0.31 -8.95 -2.58
N TRP A 98 -0.75 -7.82 -2.06
CA TRP A 98 -1.01 -7.60 -0.63
C TRP A 98 -2.22 -8.39 -0.11
N ALA A 99 -3.27 -8.58 -0.90
CA ALA A 99 -4.38 -9.45 -0.49
C ALA A 99 -3.94 -10.90 -0.25
N LYS A 100 -3.01 -11.43 -1.06
CA LYS A 100 -2.42 -12.74 -0.83
C LYS A 100 -1.66 -12.80 0.49
N LYS A 101 -0.90 -11.74 0.82
CA LYS A 101 -0.16 -11.64 2.09
C LYS A 101 -1.11 -11.51 3.29
N ALA A 102 -2.17 -10.72 3.17
CA ALA A 102 -3.15 -10.52 4.23
C ALA A 102 -4.06 -11.73 4.45
N SER A 103 -4.20 -12.60 3.44
CA SER A 103 -4.98 -13.84 3.56
C SER A 103 -4.45 -14.82 4.61
N VAL A 104 -3.22 -14.62 5.13
CA VAL A 104 -2.69 -15.44 6.23
C VAL A 104 -3.32 -15.08 7.59
N TRP A 105 -3.98 -13.94 7.68
CA TRP A 105 -4.56 -13.41 8.93
C TRP A 105 -6.06 -13.70 9.09
N GLY A 106 -6.71 -14.36 8.12
CA GLY A 106 -8.14 -14.67 8.19
C GLY A 106 -8.71 -15.52 7.07
#